data_AF-A0A1S3QQ35-F1
#
_entry.id   AF-A0A1S3QQ35-F1
#
_cell.length_a   1.000
_cell.length_b   1.000
_cell.length_c   1.000
_cell.angle_alpha   90.00
_cell.angle_beta   90.00
_cell.angle_gamma   90.00
#
_symmetry.space_group_name_H-M   'P 1'
#
loop_
_entity.id
_entity.type
_entity.pdbx_description
1 polymer ?
#
loop_
_entity_poly.entity_id
_entity_poly.type
_entity_poly.pdbx_seq_one_letter_code
_entity_poly.pdbx_strand_id
1 'polypeptide(L)'
;MVTQHMQQVSPLSPHQAKAQFLGLVSTFPMFGSSFFYIQSSSSISIPAPCVLAVNQNGLHFLHKDSHVRLSLSLWLNTSTLTRMMLP
;
A
#
# COMPACT_ATOMS: atom_id res chain seq x y z
N MET A 1 -19.03 2.75 19.55
CA MET A 1 -17.93 1.77 19.38
C MET A 1 -16.54 2.34 19.65
N VAL A 2 -16.23 3.60 19.31
CA VAL A 2 -14.92 4.21 19.67
C VAL A 2 -14.73 4.45 21.18
N THR A 3 -15.80 4.79 21.90
CA THR A 3 -15.75 5.14 23.34
C THR A 3 -15.48 3.98 24.28
N GLN A 4 -15.82 2.74 23.92
CA GLN A 4 -15.58 1.56 24.78
C GLN A 4 -14.10 1.15 24.83
N HIS A 5 -13.34 1.34 23.74
CA HIS A 5 -11.91 1.05 23.75
C HIS A 5 -11.07 2.15 24.42
N MET A 6 -11.58 3.38 24.55
CA MET A 6 -10.83 4.45 25.24
C MET A 6 -10.52 4.14 26.71
N GLN A 7 -11.39 3.40 27.41
CA GLN A 7 -11.15 3.03 28.81
C GLN A 7 -9.99 2.04 29.00
N GLN A 8 -9.61 1.27 27.97
CA GLN A 8 -8.45 0.39 27.99
C GLN A 8 -7.12 1.11 27.67
N VAL A 9 -7.19 2.35 27.17
CA VAL A 9 -6.01 3.18 26.86
C VAL A 9 -5.70 4.18 28.00
N SER A 10 -6.58 4.34 28.98
CA SER A 10 -6.41 5.22 30.15
C SER A 10 -5.12 5.05 30.97
N PRO A 11 -4.46 3.87 31.05
CA PRO A 11 -3.19 3.77 31.78
C PRO A 11 -1.94 4.09 30.92
N LEU A 12 -2.08 4.32 29.62
CA LEU A 12 -0.93 4.50 28.73
C LEU A 12 -0.55 5.98 28.61
N SER A 13 0.76 6.26 28.68
CA SER A 13 1.25 7.59 28.30
C SER A 13 0.99 7.84 26.81
N PRO A 14 0.88 9.11 26.36
CA PRO A 14 0.68 9.43 24.94
C PRO A 14 1.74 8.79 24.02
N HIS A 15 2.98 8.65 24.51
CA HIS A 15 4.05 7.97 23.80
C HIS A 15 3.79 6.46 23.65
N GLN A 16 3.37 5.80 24.73
CA GLN A 16 3.04 4.37 24.70
C GLN A 16 1.84 4.08 23.81
N ALA A 17 0.80 4.91 23.85
CA ALA A 17 -0.36 4.77 22.98
C ALA A 17 0.03 4.90 21.49
N LYS A 18 0.90 5.87 21.14
CA LYS A 18 1.43 6.01 19.78
C LYS A 18 2.25 4.80 19.35
N ALA A 19 3.14 4.29 20.21
CA ALA A 19 3.96 3.12 19.90
C ALA A 19 3.11 1.86 19.72
N GLN A 20 2.10 1.63 20.57
CA GLN A 20 1.16 0.52 20.45
C GLN A 20 0.35 0.61 19.15
N PHE A 21 -0.17 1.80 18.83
CA PHE A 21 -0.88 2.02 17.57
C PHE A 21 0.00 1.72 16.35
N LEU A 22 1.23 2.26 16.33
CA LEU A 22 2.20 2.00 15.27
C LEU A 22 2.54 0.51 15.17
N GLY A 23 2.68 -0.19 16.30
CA GLY A 23 2.85 -1.65 16.33
C GLY A 23 1.70 -2.36 15.61
N LEU A 24 0.45 -2.04 15.92
CA LEU A 24 -0.72 -2.62 15.26
C LEU A 24 -0.74 -2.33 13.76
N VAL A 25 -0.60 -1.05 13.37
CA VAL A 25 -0.71 -0.67 11.94
C VAL A 25 0.50 -1.08 11.12
N SER A 26 1.67 -1.32 11.73
CA SER A 26 2.88 -1.76 11.03
C SER A 26 2.76 -3.12 10.34
N THR A 27 1.79 -3.93 10.77
CA THR A 27 1.49 -5.22 10.14
C THR A 27 0.73 -5.10 8.82
N PHE A 28 0.22 -3.91 8.51
CA PHE A 28 -0.53 -3.69 7.28
C PHE A 28 0.42 -3.57 6.08
N PRO A 29 0.13 -4.25 4.95
CA PRO A 29 0.99 -4.21 3.77
C PRO A 29 1.26 -2.81 3.21
N MET A 30 0.35 -1.86 3.45
CA MET A 30 0.44 -0.48 2.99
C MET A 30 1.00 0.48 4.05
N PHE A 31 1.45 -0.04 5.20
CA PHE A 31 2.06 0.77 6.23
C PHE A 31 3.38 1.40 5.71
N GLY A 32 3.55 2.68 5.99
CA GLY A 32 4.72 3.43 5.51
C GLY A 32 4.74 3.67 4.00
N SER A 33 3.63 3.44 3.29
CA SER A 33 3.54 3.77 1.87
C SER A 33 3.34 5.26 1.63
N SER A 34 4.04 5.79 0.62
CA SER A 34 3.72 7.08 0.00
C SER A 34 2.71 6.85 -1.12
N PHE A 35 1.59 7.59 -1.11
CA PHE A 35 0.49 7.42 -2.05
C PHE A 35 0.45 8.56 -3.07
N PHE A 36 0.36 8.22 -4.36
CA PHE A 36 0.27 9.16 -5.47
C PHE A 36 -0.96 8.85 -6.32
N TYR A 37 -1.75 9.87 -6.64
CA TYR A 37 -2.88 9.70 -7.54
C TYR A 37 -2.43 9.85 -9.00
N ILE A 38 -2.69 8.83 -9.80
CA ILE A 38 -2.33 8.77 -11.21
C ILE A 38 -3.61 8.89 -12.04
N GLN A 39 -3.71 9.96 -12.82
CA GLN A 39 -4.87 10.26 -13.67
C GLN A 39 -4.85 9.48 -14.98
N SER A 40 -3.66 9.31 -15.56
CA SER A 40 -3.44 8.65 -16.84
C SER A 40 -2.14 7.86 -16.79
N SER A 41 -2.12 6.73 -17.47
CA SER A 41 -0.95 5.87 -17.62
C SER A 41 -0.60 5.78 -19.11
N SER A 42 0.69 5.84 -19.43
CA SER A 42 1.16 5.62 -20.80
C SER A 42 1.17 4.14 -21.21
N SER A 43 0.87 3.24 -20.28
CA SER A 43 0.81 1.80 -20.52
C SER A 43 -0.61 1.28 -20.31
N ILE A 44 -1.13 0.56 -21.31
CA ILE A 44 -2.46 -0.07 -21.24
C ILE A 44 -2.55 -1.14 -20.15
N SER A 45 -1.41 -1.62 -19.66
CA SER A 45 -1.33 -2.61 -18.58
C SER A 45 -1.61 -2.02 -17.19
N ILE A 46 -1.55 -0.69 -17.05
CA ILE A 46 -1.82 0.00 -15.79
C ILE A 46 -3.18 0.69 -15.95
N PRO A 47 -4.26 0.16 -15.34
CA PRO A 47 -5.54 0.83 -15.38
C PRO A 47 -5.43 2.17 -14.65
N ALA A 48 -5.79 3.25 -15.33
CA ALA A 48 -5.92 4.58 -14.78
C ALA A 48 -7.40 5.02 -14.85
N PRO A 49 -7.91 5.81 -13.89
CA PRO A 49 -7.17 6.40 -12.77
C PRO A 49 -6.91 5.40 -11.63
N CYS A 50 -5.75 5.51 -10.97
CA CYS A 50 -5.37 4.64 -9.85
C CYS A 50 -4.53 5.37 -8.80
N VAL A 51 -4.37 4.76 -7.63
CA VAL A 51 -3.46 5.21 -6.58
C VAL A 51 -2.22 4.34 -6.60
N LEU A 52 -1.05 4.94 -6.81
CA LEU A 52 0.25 4.29 -6.68
C LEU A 52 0.72 4.41 -5.22
N ALA A 53 0.89 3.27 -4.56
CA ALA A 53 1.53 3.18 -3.25
C ALA A 53 2.99 2.72 -3.41
N VAL A 54 3.91 3.49 -2.84
CA VAL A 54 5.36 3.24 -2.88
C VAL A 54 5.86 2.98 -1.46
N ASN A 55 6.43 1.81 -1.22
CA ASN A 55 7.04 1.46 0.07
C ASN A 55 8.28 0.56 -0.13
N GLN A 56 8.85 0.09 0.98
CA GLN A 56 10.02 -0.81 0.97
C GLN A 56 9.76 -2.16 0.26
N ASN A 57 8.50 -2.57 0.09
CA ASN A 57 8.10 -3.78 -0.62
C ASN A 57 7.93 -3.55 -2.13
N GLY A 58 7.99 -2.29 -2.60
CA GLY A 58 7.99 -1.91 -4.01
C GLY A 58 6.83 -0.98 -4.39
N LEU A 59 6.32 -1.19 -5.60
CA LEU A 59 5.24 -0.39 -6.20
C LEU A 59 3.94 -1.18 -6.24
N HIS A 60 2.85 -0.56 -5.75
CA HIS A 60 1.53 -1.16 -5.73
C HIS A 60 0.52 -0.22 -6.39
N PHE A 61 -0.21 -0.71 -7.39
CA PHE A 61 -1.26 0.04 -8.07
C PHE A 61 -2.62 -0.37 -7.50
N LEU A 62 -3.33 0.58 -6.92
CA LEU A 62 -4.63 0.40 -6.28
C LEU A 62 -5.70 1.01 -7.17
N HIS A 63 -6.66 0.22 -7.61
CA HIS A 63 -7.78 0.70 -8.41
C HIS A 63 -8.93 1.17 -7.51
N LYS A 64 -9.63 2.25 -7.88
CA LYS A 64 -10.71 2.86 -7.07
C LYS A 64 -11.83 1.88 -6.73
N ASP A 65 -12.17 1.00 -7.68
CA ASP A 65 -13.36 0.15 -7.60
C ASP A 65 -13.05 -1.32 -7.27
N SER A 66 -11.76 -1.68 -7.17
CA SER A 66 -11.37 -3.02 -6.75
C SER A 66 -10.60 -2.92 -5.44
N HIS A 67 -11.23 -3.33 -4.34
CA HIS A 67 -10.54 -3.63 -3.07
C HIS A 67 -9.46 -4.73 -3.22
N VAL A 68 -9.24 -5.23 -4.44
CA VAL A 68 -8.27 -6.25 -4.80
C VAL A 68 -6.93 -5.60 -5.14
N ARG A 69 -5.95 -5.88 -4.29
CA ARG A 69 -4.53 -5.52 -4.46
C ARG A 69 -4.00 -6.10 -5.77
N LEU A 70 -3.69 -5.26 -6.75
CA LEU A 70 -2.81 -5.64 -7.85
C LEU A 70 -1.37 -5.51 -7.38
N SER A 71 -0.82 -6.58 -6.81
CA SER A 71 0.61 -6.65 -6.49
C SER A 71 1.40 -6.80 -7.79
N LEU A 72 1.80 -5.67 -8.39
CA LEU A 72 2.56 -5.66 -9.64
C LEU A 72 3.97 -6.29 -9.49
N SER A 73 4.45 -6.45 -8.26
CA SER A 73 5.74 -7.09 -7.94
C SER A 73 5.87 -8.53 -8.44
N LEU A 74 4.76 -9.26 -8.63
CA LEU A 74 4.79 -10.63 -9.18
C LEU A 74 4.68 -10.69 -10.71
N TRP A 75 4.14 -9.66 -11.38
CA TRP A 75 3.91 -9.69 -12.83
C TRP A 75 5.09 -9.14 -13.65
N LEU A 76 5.91 -8.26 -13.05
CA LEU A 76 7.09 -7.68 -13.71
C LEU A 76 8.32 -8.61 -13.75
N ASN A 77 8.35 -9.69 -12.97
CA ASN A 77 9.51 -10.58 -12.92
C ASN A 77 9.55 -11.54 -14.14
N THR A 78 8.40 -12.01 -14.63
CA THR A 78 8.38 -13.05 -15.67
C THR A 78 8.21 -12.54 -17.11
N SER A 79 7.64 -11.35 -17.32
CA SER A 79 7.18 -10.95 -18.66
C SER A 79 7.91 -9.75 -19.28
N THR A 80 8.60 -8.93 -18.48
CA THR A 80 9.28 -7.71 -18.97
C THR A 80 10.78 -7.87 -19.21
N LEU A 81 11.45 -8.83 -18.56
CA LEU A 81 12.88 -9.10 -18.79
C LEU A 81 13.13 -9.84 -20.12
N THR A 82 12.23 -10.70 -20.55
CA THR A 82 12.35 -11.46 -21.81
C THR A 82 12.04 -10.65 -23.06
N ARG A 83 11.25 -9.57 -22.97
CA ARG A 83 10.96 -8.68 -24.12
C ARG A 83 11.98 -7.55 -24.32
N MET A 84 12.89 -7.33 -23.37
CA MET A 84 13.91 -6.27 -23.45
C MET A 84 15.30 -6.82 -23.84
N MET A 85 15.48 -8.15 -23.93
CA MET A 85 16.75 -8.81 -24.30
C MET A 85 16.71 -9.59 -25.63
N LEU A 86 15.72 -9.39 -26.50
CA LEU A 86 15.82 -9.81 -27.91
C LEU A 86 15.94 -8.57 -28.81
N PRO A 87 16.96 -8.51 -29.69
CA PRO A 87 17.07 -7.47 -30.72
C PRO A 87 15.97 -7.56 -31.77
#